data_AF-A0A7V5AP08-F1
#
_entry.id   AF-A0A7V5AP08-F1
#
_cell.length_a   1.000
_cell.length_b   1.000
_cell.length_c   1.000
_cell.angle_alpha   90.00
_cell.angle_beta   90.00
_cell.angle_gamma   90.00
#
_symmetry.space_group_name_H-M   'P 1'
#
loop_
_entity.id
_entity.type
_entity.pdbx_description
1 polymer ?
#
loop_
_entity_poly.entity_id
_entity_poly.type
_entity_poly.pdbx_seq_one_letter_code
_entity_poly.pdbx_strand_id
1 'polypeptide(L)'
;MKIVAILASPHGRKGNTGRLLNHVLAGTKEEGAKTELFLLKYQEIAPCLGCNVCHIKGKCKQKDAFHALKEKILDAEGVIIASPNYIDNVSAQLKAFMDRCCGVVHLLSFEGRYGVAVVTSGGGPEKPIGEMIENFMIKTGIMPVGSVYATMRTISGDEFPEETIGAANALGRDLVRAIKEKRINGKAKKEMEKFRQRMKELVEFRKDEWPYEWKYWQKREER
;
A
#
# COMPACT_ATOMS: atom_id res chain seq x y z
N MET A 1 9.19 5.47 15.27
CA MET A 1 8.73 5.17 13.90
C MET A 1 8.12 3.78 13.83
N LYS A 2 6.85 3.67 13.44
CA LYS A 2 6.17 2.39 13.16
C LYS A 2 5.96 2.20 11.65
N ILE A 3 6.35 1.03 11.14
CA ILE A 3 6.12 0.61 9.75
C ILE A 3 5.28 -0.67 9.75
N VAL A 4 4.27 -0.73 8.90
CA VAL A 4 3.50 -1.96 8.63
C VAL A 4 3.90 -2.51 7.27
N ALA A 5 4.33 -3.76 7.23
CA ALA A 5 4.62 -4.47 5.99
C ALA A 5 3.48 -5.45 5.67
N ILE A 6 2.89 -5.32 4.49
CA ILE A 6 1.85 -6.20 3.97
C ILE A 6 2.52 -7.17 3.01
N LEU A 7 2.54 -8.46 3.36
CA LEU A 7 3.02 -9.50 2.46
C LEU A 7 1.83 -10.29 1.91
N ALA A 8 1.50 -10.03 0.65
CA ALA A 8 0.36 -10.63 -0.05
C ALA A 8 0.82 -11.73 -1.04
N SER A 9 1.86 -12.48 -0.68
CA SER A 9 2.31 -13.63 -1.49
C SER A 9 1.72 -14.93 -0.96
N PRO A 10 1.12 -15.79 -1.81
CA PRO A 10 0.67 -17.12 -1.38
C PRO A 10 1.80 -17.99 -0.83
N HIS A 11 3.05 -17.78 -1.27
CA HIS A 11 4.22 -18.49 -0.77
C HIS A 11 4.76 -17.94 0.56
N GLY A 12 4.08 -16.92 1.12
CA GLY A 12 4.41 -16.33 2.41
C GLY A 12 5.85 -15.82 2.49
N ARG A 13 6.39 -15.84 3.71
CA ARG A 13 7.71 -15.26 4.01
C ARG A 13 8.89 -16.01 3.37
N LYS A 14 8.71 -17.29 3.03
CA LYS A 14 9.74 -18.14 2.41
C LYS A 14 9.79 -18.00 0.89
N GLY A 15 8.71 -17.55 0.26
CA GLY A 15 8.68 -17.29 -1.18
C GLY A 15 9.52 -16.08 -1.59
N ASN A 16 9.76 -15.92 -2.90
CA ASN A 16 10.59 -14.84 -3.45
C ASN A 16 10.16 -13.45 -2.97
N THR A 17 8.86 -13.14 -3.02
CA THR A 17 8.33 -11.85 -2.53
C THR A 17 8.65 -11.62 -1.04
N GLY A 18 8.50 -12.66 -0.22
CA GLY A 18 8.79 -12.60 1.21
C GLY A 18 10.28 -12.44 1.51
N ARG A 19 11.14 -13.12 0.74
CA ARG A 19 12.60 -13.00 0.84
C ARG A 19 13.08 -11.61 0.41
N LEU A 20 12.59 -11.07 -0.70
CA LEU A 20 12.91 -9.70 -1.11
C LEU A 20 12.43 -8.66 -0.09
N LEU A 21 11.21 -8.84 0.45
CA LEU A 21 10.69 -8.01 1.53
C LEU A 21 11.59 -8.03 2.78
N ASN A 22 12.19 -9.18 3.15
CA ASN A 22 13.08 -9.24 4.31
C ASN A 22 14.30 -8.31 4.15
N HIS A 23 14.82 -8.09 2.95
CA HIS A 23 15.89 -7.13 2.71
C HIS A 23 15.41 -5.69 2.90
N VAL A 24 14.23 -5.33 2.39
CA VAL A 24 13.63 -4.01 2.68
C VAL A 24 13.43 -3.81 4.18
N LEU A 25 12.93 -4.83 4.89
CA LEU A 25 12.78 -4.79 6.35
C LEU A 25 14.11 -4.65 7.08
N ALA A 26 15.18 -5.29 6.60
CA ALA A 26 16.52 -5.13 7.15
C ALA A 26 16.98 -3.66 7.05
N GLY A 27 16.83 -3.04 5.87
CA GLY A 27 17.11 -1.61 5.68
C GLY A 27 16.32 -0.70 6.62
N THR A 28 15.02 -0.95 6.83
CA THR A 28 14.23 -0.15 7.79
C THR A 28 14.73 -0.32 9.23
N LYS A 29 15.18 -1.51 9.60
CA LYS A 29 15.69 -1.84 10.94
C LYS A 29 17.02 -1.16 11.21
N GLU A 30 17.91 -1.09 10.21
CA GLU A 30 19.18 -0.34 10.29
C GLU A 30 18.98 1.13 10.66
N GLU A 31 17.87 1.73 10.22
CA GLU A 31 17.50 3.12 10.53
C GLU A 31 16.67 3.29 11.82
N GLY A 32 16.48 2.21 12.58
CA GLY A 32 15.82 2.19 13.89
C GLY A 32 14.29 2.09 13.87
N ALA A 33 13.68 1.74 12.72
CA ALA A 33 12.23 1.59 12.65
C ALA A 33 11.75 0.28 13.29
N LYS A 34 10.57 0.31 13.92
CA LYS A 34 9.86 -0.89 14.38
C LYS A 34 8.92 -1.35 13.27
N THR A 35 9.07 -2.59 12.83
CA THR A 35 8.27 -3.16 11.76
C THR A 35 7.28 -4.20 12.27
N GLU A 36 6.06 -4.14 11.75
CA GLU A 36 5.00 -5.11 11.99
C GLU A 36 4.65 -5.79 10.66
N LEU A 37 4.78 -7.12 10.58
CA LEU A 37 4.46 -7.87 9.38
C LEU A 37 3.02 -8.39 9.42
N PHE A 38 2.22 -7.98 8.44
CA PHE A 38 0.89 -8.51 8.17
C PHE A 38 0.95 -9.48 6.99
N LEU A 39 0.79 -10.77 7.26
CA LEU A 39 0.70 -11.81 6.24
C LEU A 39 -0.72 -11.88 5.70
N LEU A 40 -0.94 -11.38 4.48
CA LEU A 40 -2.25 -11.42 3.84
C LEU A 40 -2.45 -12.77 3.14
N LYS A 41 -2.95 -13.74 3.91
CA LYS A 41 -3.16 -15.12 3.48
C LYS A 41 -4.40 -15.26 2.60
N TYR A 42 -4.58 -16.46 2.03
CA TYR A 42 -5.80 -16.80 1.30
C TYR A 42 -7.05 -16.57 2.17
N GLN A 43 -8.05 -15.87 1.61
CA GLN A 43 -9.32 -15.54 2.25
C GLN A 43 -9.25 -14.77 3.58
N GLU A 44 -8.09 -14.22 3.94
CA GLU A 44 -7.94 -13.33 5.10
C GLU A 44 -8.78 -12.05 4.95
N ILE A 45 -8.96 -11.61 3.70
CA ILE A 45 -9.87 -10.55 3.29
C ILE A 45 -10.68 -11.05 2.09
N ALA A 46 -12.00 -11.06 2.23
CA ALA A 46 -12.91 -11.42 1.15
C ALA A 46 -13.04 -10.27 0.13
N PRO A 47 -13.30 -10.59 -1.16
CA PRO A 47 -13.57 -9.59 -2.19
C PRO A 47 -14.62 -8.56 -1.77
N CYS A 48 -14.56 -7.37 -2.35
CA CYS A 48 -15.55 -6.34 -2.10
C CYS A 48 -16.92 -6.76 -2.65
N LEU A 49 -17.98 -6.59 -1.86
CA LEU A 49 -19.36 -6.87 -2.28
C LEU A 49 -19.99 -5.77 -3.14
N GLY A 50 -19.30 -4.64 -3.38
CA GLY A 50 -19.88 -3.50 -4.10
C GLY A 50 -21.10 -2.87 -3.40
N CYS A 51 -21.28 -3.12 -2.10
CA CYS A 51 -22.51 -2.80 -1.39
C CYS A 51 -22.65 -1.33 -0.94
N ASN A 52 -21.66 -0.48 -1.20
CA ASN A 52 -21.63 0.96 -0.87
C ASN A 52 -21.81 1.35 0.61
N VAL A 53 -21.93 0.39 1.53
CA VAL A 53 -22.12 0.67 2.97
C VAL A 53 -20.98 1.51 3.57
N CYS A 54 -19.75 1.39 3.05
CA CYS A 54 -18.63 2.20 3.52
C CYS A 54 -18.82 3.70 3.25
N HIS A 55 -19.49 4.10 2.17
CA HIS A 55 -19.80 5.49 1.85
C HIS A 55 -20.89 6.08 2.76
N ILE A 56 -21.81 5.24 3.24
CA ILE A 56 -22.93 5.63 4.10
C ILE A 56 -22.53 5.65 5.58
N LYS A 57 -21.75 4.66 6.03
CA LYS A 57 -21.46 4.41 7.46
C LYS A 57 -20.00 4.63 7.85
N GLY A 58 -19.10 4.88 6.90
CA GLY A 58 -17.66 5.04 7.14
C GLY A 58 -16.89 3.77 7.43
N LYS A 59 -17.57 2.62 7.48
CA LYS A 59 -16.98 1.31 7.78
C LYS A 59 -17.51 0.22 6.87
N CYS A 60 -16.66 -0.75 6.54
CA CYS A 60 -17.09 -1.93 5.82
C CYS A 60 -17.94 -2.84 6.72
N LYS A 61 -18.95 -3.50 6.14
CA LYS A 61 -19.80 -4.45 6.89
C LYS A 61 -19.24 -5.87 6.96
N GLN A 62 -18.29 -6.22 6.09
CA GLN A 62 -17.70 -7.55 6.07
C GLN A 62 -16.78 -7.71 7.28
N LYS A 63 -16.94 -8.82 8.01
CA LYS A 63 -16.21 -9.14 9.25
C LYS A 63 -15.04 -10.05 8.92
N ASP A 64 -13.94 -9.44 8.52
CA ASP A 64 -12.68 -10.10 8.18
C ASP A 64 -11.50 -9.18 8.56
N ALA A 65 -10.28 -9.54 8.19
CA ALA A 65 -9.09 -8.85 8.65
C ALA A 65 -8.90 -7.43 8.04
N PHE A 66 -9.78 -7.00 7.14
CA PHE A 66 -9.69 -5.70 6.48
C PHE A 66 -9.63 -4.54 7.47
N HIS A 67 -10.50 -4.54 8.48
CA HIS A 67 -10.53 -3.44 9.45
C HIS A 67 -9.25 -3.43 10.30
N ALA A 68 -8.81 -4.59 10.77
CA ALA A 68 -7.58 -4.71 11.54
C ALA A 68 -6.36 -4.22 10.75
N LEU A 69 -6.26 -4.58 9.46
CA LEU A 69 -5.20 -4.10 8.59
C LEU A 69 -5.29 -2.58 8.34
N LYS A 70 -6.50 -2.06 8.08
CA LYS A 70 -6.72 -0.61 7.91
C LYS A 70 -6.26 0.18 9.13
N GLU A 71 -6.63 -0.25 10.35
CA GLU A 71 -6.21 0.44 11.58
C GLU A 71 -4.70 0.35 11.79
N LYS A 72 -4.06 -0.79 11.48
CA LYS A 72 -2.59 -0.90 11.53
C LYS A 72 -1.90 0.11 10.62
N ILE A 73 -2.44 0.33 9.41
CA ILE A 73 -1.91 1.35 8.48
C ILE A 73 -2.12 2.76 9.01
N LEU A 74 -3.29 3.04 9.61
CA LEU A 74 -3.55 4.31 10.27
C LEU A 74 -2.62 4.52 11.48
N ASP A 75 -2.28 3.50 12.25
CA ASP A 75 -1.36 3.65 13.39
C ASP A 75 0.11 3.74 12.98
N ALA A 76 0.44 3.53 11.70
CA ALA A 76 1.80 3.55 11.18
C ALA A 76 2.16 4.89 10.53
N GLU A 77 3.46 5.16 10.46
CA GLU A 77 4.03 6.27 9.68
C GLU A 77 4.46 5.81 8.28
N GLY A 78 4.76 4.51 8.13
CA GLY A 78 5.17 3.91 6.87
C GLY A 78 4.46 2.59 6.56
N VAL A 79 4.30 2.30 5.27
CA VAL A 79 3.72 1.06 4.75
C VAL A 79 4.64 0.45 3.70
N ILE A 80 4.85 -0.86 3.77
CA ILE A 80 5.49 -1.63 2.69
C ILE A 80 4.43 -2.54 2.08
N ILE A 81 4.18 -2.45 0.78
CA ILE A 81 3.21 -3.31 0.08
C ILE A 81 3.98 -4.28 -0.80
N ALA A 82 3.95 -5.57 -0.43
CA ALA A 82 4.68 -6.62 -1.12
C ALA A 82 3.74 -7.63 -1.78
N SER A 83 3.87 -7.80 -3.11
CA SER A 83 3.07 -8.73 -3.89
C SER A 83 3.87 -9.38 -5.01
N PRO A 84 3.65 -10.65 -5.35
CA PRO A 84 4.08 -11.16 -6.64
C PRO A 84 3.30 -10.47 -7.78
N ASN A 85 3.91 -10.41 -8.96
CA ASN A 85 3.19 -10.25 -10.23
C ASN A 85 2.64 -11.63 -10.63
N TYR A 86 1.32 -11.75 -10.66
CA TYR A 86 0.60 -12.87 -11.24
C TYR A 86 -0.32 -12.37 -12.36
N ILE A 87 0.02 -12.75 -13.59
CA ILE A 87 -0.72 -12.41 -14.82
C ILE A 87 -0.92 -10.90 -14.94
N ASP A 88 0.20 -10.18 -14.97
CA ASP A 88 0.27 -8.72 -15.12
C ASP A 88 -0.54 -7.95 -14.08
N ASN A 89 -0.63 -8.51 -12.86
CA ASN A 89 -1.33 -7.90 -11.76
C ASN A 89 -0.75 -8.30 -10.41
N VAL A 90 -1.19 -7.63 -9.35
CA VAL A 90 -0.93 -8.08 -7.98
C VAL A 90 -1.67 -9.39 -7.69
N SER A 91 -1.28 -10.05 -6.61
CA SER A 91 -2.00 -11.24 -6.15
C SER A 91 -3.47 -10.94 -5.85
N ALA A 92 -4.32 -11.95 -6.00
CA ALA A 92 -5.74 -11.84 -5.64
C ALA A 92 -5.94 -11.42 -4.17
N GLN A 93 -5.03 -11.83 -3.28
CA GLN A 93 -5.00 -11.43 -1.88
C GLN A 93 -4.84 -9.91 -1.75
N LEU A 94 -3.84 -9.32 -2.40
CA LEU A 94 -3.64 -7.88 -2.35
C LEU A 94 -4.79 -7.14 -3.02
N LYS A 95 -5.27 -7.65 -4.16
CA LYS A 95 -6.39 -7.06 -4.88
C LYS A 95 -7.67 -7.02 -4.04
N ALA A 96 -7.96 -8.07 -3.27
CA ALA A 96 -9.09 -8.08 -2.36
C ALA A 96 -8.99 -6.98 -1.28
N PHE A 97 -7.80 -6.72 -0.73
CA PHE A 97 -7.57 -5.58 0.16
C PHE A 97 -7.77 -4.23 -0.56
N MET A 98 -7.19 -4.06 -1.75
CA MET A 98 -7.29 -2.83 -2.54
C MET A 98 -8.75 -2.53 -2.91
N ASP A 99 -9.53 -3.53 -3.31
CA ASP A 99 -10.94 -3.37 -3.69
C ASP A 99 -11.85 -3.01 -2.50
N ARG A 100 -11.41 -3.34 -1.28
CA ARG A 100 -12.11 -2.97 -0.05
C ARG A 100 -11.80 -1.54 0.40
N CYS A 101 -10.80 -0.90 -0.21
CA CYS A 101 -10.37 0.46 0.09
C CYS A 101 -11.22 1.56 -0.58
N CYS A 102 -12.40 1.30 -1.14
CA CYS A 102 -13.24 2.33 -1.79
C CYS A 102 -13.42 3.60 -0.93
N GLY A 103 -13.88 3.44 0.32
CA GLY A 103 -14.01 4.59 1.23
C GLY A 103 -12.66 5.19 1.67
N VAL A 104 -11.58 4.40 1.72
CA VAL A 104 -10.23 4.94 1.99
C VAL A 104 -9.79 5.84 0.84
N VAL A 105 -10.06 5.43 -0.39
CA VAL A 105 -9.72 6.16 -1.62
C VAL A 105 -10.52 7.45 -1.73
N HIS A 106 -11.83 7.42 -1.49
CA HIS A 106 -12.67 8.64 -1.55
C HIS A 106 -12.29 9.70 -0.52
N LEU A 107 -11.73 9.27 0.61
CA LEU A 107 -11.40 10.15 1.74
C LEU A 107 -9.91 10.44 1.87
N LEU A 108 -9.08 9.78 1.04
CA LEU A 108 -7.62 9.73 1.16
C LEU A 108 -7.19 9.45 2.61
N SER A 109 -7.77 8.43 3.24
CA SER A 109 -7.68 8.24 4.70
C SER A 109 -6.27 7.91 5.21
N PHE A 110 -5.35 7.51 4.33
CA PHE A 110 -3.96 7.21 4.70
C PHE A 110 -3.01 8.40 4.48
N GLU A 111 -3.55 9.62 4.35
CA GLU A 111 -2.72 10.81 4.22
C GLU A 111 -1.72 10.96 5.37
N GLY A 112 -0.50 11.42 5.03
CA GLY A 112 0.62 11.57 5.97
C GLY A 112 1.44 10.30 6.20
N ARG A 113 1.09 9.17 5.57
CA ARG A 113 1.89 7.94 5.58
C ARG A 113 2.82 7.92 4.37
N TYR A 114 3.94 7.21 4.50
CA TYR A 114 4.89 6.96 3.41
C TYR A 114 4.84 5.51 2.97
N GLY A 115 5.15 5.23 1.70
CA GLY A 115 4.96 3.91 1.13
C GLY A 115 6.08 3.45 0.20
N VAL A 116 6.39 2.15 0.22
CA VAL A 116 7.22 1.51 -0.82
C VAL A 116 6.58 0.22 -1.32
N ALA A 117 6.82 -0.11 -2.59
CA ALA A 117 6.35 -1.35 -3.21
C ALA A 117 7.47 -2.39 -3.34
N VAL A 118 7.12 -3.66 -3.14
CA VAL A 118 8.03 -4.80 -3.34
C VAL A 118 7.35 -5.78 -4.28
N VAL A 119 7.96 -6.03 -5.44
CA VAL A 119 7.35 -6.88 -6.48
C VAL A 119 8.29 -7.99 -6.90
N THR A 120 7.78 -9.20 -7.09
CA THR A 120 8.55 -10.28 -7.72
C THR A 120 7.75 -10.93 -8.81
N SER A 121 8.36 -11.44 -9.87
CA SER A 121 7.63 -12.17 -10.91
C SER A 121 8.34 -13.46 -11.33
N GLY A 122 7.67 -14.29 -12.15
CA GLY A 122 8.31 -15.38 -12.87
C GLY A 122 9.11 -14.89 -14.09
N GLY A 123 8.46 -14.14 -14.99
CA GLY A 123 9.01 -13.75 -16.29
C GLY A 123 8.90 -12.26 -16.63
N GLY A 124 8.50 -11.41 -15.68
CA GLY A 124 8.24 -9.99 -15.87
C GLY A 124 6.91 -9.71 -16.59
N PRO A 125 6.60 -8.42 -16.84
CA PRO A 125 7.29 -7.23 -16.33
C PRO A 125 6.87 -6.86 -14.89
N GLU A 126 7.79 -6.40 -14.04
CA GLU A 126 7.50 -6.03 -12.64
C GLU A 126 7.24 -4.54 -12.45
N LYS A 127 7.94 -3.70 -13.21
CA LYS A 127 7.88 -2.24 -13.07
C LYS A 127 6.44 -1.71 -13.17
N PRO A 128 5.59 -2.12 -14.15
CA PRO A 128 4.20 -1.67 -14.20
C PRO A 128 3.38 -2.03 -12.95
N ILE A 129 3.70 -3.15 -12.29
CA ILE A 129 3.03 -3.58 -11.06
C ILE A 129 3.48 -2.73 -9.87
N GLY A 130 4.77 -2.40 -9.80
CA GLY A 130 5.30 -1.43 -8.83
C GLY A 130 4.62 -0.07 -8.97
N GLU A 131 4.54 0.46 -10.20
CA GLU A 131 3.85 1.71 -10.52
C GLU A 131 2.34 1.66 -10.20
N MET A 132 1.69 0.51 -10.40
CA MET A 132 0.29 0.32 -10.00
C MET A 132 0.12 0.41 -8.48
N ILE A 133 1.02 -0.20 -7.70
CA ILE A 133 1.01 -0.12 -6.24
C ILE A 133 1.27 1.33 -5.77
N GLU A 134 2.23 2.03 -6.38
CA GLU A 134 2.50 3.44 -6.08
C GLU A 134 1.29 4.33 -6.42
N ASN A 135 0.59 4.06 -7.53
CA ASN A 135 -0.65 4.77 -7.86
C ASN A 135 -1.76 4.49 -6.84
N PHE A 136 -1.84 3.28 -6.30
CA PHE A 136 -2.75 2.96 -5.20
C PHE A 136 -2.38 3.72 -3.91
N MET A 137 -1.09 3.83 -3.59
CA MET A 137 -0.61 4.67 -2.48
C MET A 137 -1.08 6.12 -2.65
N ILE A 138 -0.85 6.72 -3.81
CA ILE A 138 -1.28 8.10 -4.12
C ILE A 138 -2.79 8.26 -3.92
N LYS A 139 -3.59 7.34 -4.46
CA LYS A 139 -5.07 7.37 -4.37
C LYS A 139 -5.62 7.19 -2.96
N THR A 140 -4.83 6.61 -2.05
CA THR A 140 -5.21 6.43 -0.64
C THR A 140 -4.62 7.51 0.26
N GLY A 141 -3.77 8.41 -0.26
CA GLY A 141 -3.10 9.48 0.47
C GLY A 141 -1.67 9.17 0.93
N ILE A 142 -1.16 7.96 0.67
CA ILE A 142 0.21 7.57 1.02
C ILE A 142 1.19 8.23 0.04
N MET A 143 2.26 8.83 0.54
CA MET A 143 3.36 9.38 -0.25
C MET A 143 4.30 8.24 -0.69
N PRO A 144 4.35 7.87 -1.99
CA PRO A 144 5.27 6.85 -2.46
C PRO A 144 6.72 7.34 -2.41
N VAL A 145 7.61 6.49 -1.91
CA VAL A 145 9.06 6.71 -1.86
C VAL A 145 9.74 5.97 -3.02
N GLY A 146 9.21 4.81 -3.42
CA GLY A 146 9.68 4.08 -4.59
C GLY A 146 9.32 2.60 -4.54
N SER A 147 9.94 1.82 -5.40
CA SER A 147 9.70 0.39 -5.54
C SER A 147 10.99 -0.39 -5.81
N VAL A 148 11.00 -1.65 -5.38
CA VAL A 148 12.05 -2.62 -5.73
C VAL A 148 11.40 -3.87 -6.31
N TYR A 149 12.06 -4.49 -7.28
CA TYR A 149 11.55 -5.67 -7.94
C TYR A 149 12.61 -6.69 -8.31
N ALA A 150 12.20 -7.95 -8.47
CA ALA A 150 13.05 -9.05 -8.92
C ALA A 150 12.30 -10.04 -9.81
N THR A 151 12.94 -10.51 -10.88
CA THR A 151 12.42 -11.58 -11.75
C THR A 151 13.01 -12.92 -11.33
N MET A 152 12.25 -14.01 -11.35
CA MET A 152 12.77 -15.33 -10.98
C MET A 152 14.01 -15.74 -11.79
N ARG A 153 14.10 -15.32 -13.06
CA ARG A 153 15.26 -15.58 -13.92
C ARG A 153 16.57 -14.98 -13.39
N THR A 154 16.51 -13.95 -12.55
CA THR A 154 17.71 -13.34 -11.96
C THR A 154 18.11 -13.97 -10.62
N ILE A 155 17.34 -14.94 -10.12
CA ILE A 155 17.61 -15.63 -8.85
C ILE A 155 18.47 -16.85 -9.13
N SER A 156 19.65 -16.91 -8.52
CA SER A 156 20.55 -18.07 -8.60
C SER A 156 20.33 -18.96 -7.38
N GLY A 157 19.70 -20.12 -7.57
CA GLY A 157 19.27 -20.97 -6.46
C GLY A 157 18.33 -20.22 -5.51
N ASP A 158 18.80 -19.97 -4.28
CA ASP A 158 18.08 -19.24 -3.23
C ASP A 158 18.64 -17.84 -2.95
N GLU A 159 19.40 -17.23 -3.87
CA GLU A 159 19.97 -15.90 -3.68
C GLU A 159 19.56 -14.91 -4.77
N PHE A 160 19.23 -13.69 -4.33
CA PHE A 160 19.04 -12.56 -5.23
C PHE A 160 20.40 -11.97 -5.61
N PRO A 161 20.53 -11.32 -6.78
CA PRO A 161 21.74 -10.59 -7.13
C PRO A 161 22.09 -9.54 -6.05
N GLU A 162 23.38 -9.31 -5.80
CA GLU A 162 23.84 -8.32 -4.79
C GLU A 162 23.26 -6.93 -5.05
N GLU A 163 23.13 -6.53 -6.32
CA GLU A 163 22.49 -5.26 -6.70
C GLU A 163 21.02 -5.20 -6.24
N THR A 164 20.26 -6.29 -6.41
CA THR A 164 18.86 -6.37 -5.97
C THR A 164 18.75 -6.30 -4.45
N ILE A 165 19.65 -6.99 -3.74
CA ILE A 165 19.73 -6.94 -2.27
C ILE A 165 20.08 -5.53 -1.80
N GLY A 166 21.10 -4.91 -2.42
CA GLY A 166 21.54 -3.55 -2.14
C GLY A 166 20.42 -2.53 -2.34
N ALA A 167 19.71 -2.62 -3.47
CA ALA A 167 18.56 -1.77 -3.77
C ALA A 167 17.41 -1.96 -2.77
N ALA A 168 17.09 -3.19 -2.38
CA ALA A 168 16.06 -3.47 -1.39
C ALA A 168 16.40 -2.89 -0.01
N ASN A 169 17.64 -3.12 0.47
CA ASN A 169 18.12 -2.53 1.73
C ASN A 169 18.12 -0.99 1.67
N ALA A 170 18.59 -0.40 0.57
CA ALA A 170 18.60 1.04 0.37
C ALA A 170 17.19 1.64 0.38
N LEU A 171 16.22 1.00 -0.27
CA LEU A 171 14.82 1.41 -0.27
C LEU A 171 14.21 1.37 1.14
N GLY A 172 14.54 0.35 1.93
CA GLY A 172 14.14 0.27 3.34
C GLY A 172 14.67 1.44 4.17
N ARG A 173 15.95 1.78 4.02
CA ARG A 173 16.56 2.95 4.68
C ARG A 173 15.92 4.25 4.21
N ASP A 174 15.69 4.37 2.90
CA ASP A 174 15.14 5.59 2.30
C ASP A 174 13.69 5.84 2.72
N LEU A 175 12.88 4.80 2.90
CA LEU A 175 11.53 4.94 3.49
C LEU A 175 11.60 5.61 4.87
N VAL A 176 12.51 5.16 5.73
CA VAL A 176 12.67 5.73 7.08
C VAL A 176 13.16 7.17 7.03
N ARG A 177 14.13 7.47 6.17
CA ARG A 177 14.64 8.83 5.97
C ARG A 177 13.55 9.76 5.42
N ALA A 178 12.80 9.32 4.41
CA ALA A 178 11.70 10.09 3.84
C ALA A 178 10.63 10.43 4.88
N ILE A 179 10.31 9.51 5.80
CA ILE A 179 9.40 9.79 6.92
C ILE A 179 10.01 10.84 7.87
N LYS A 180 11.28 10.67 8.31
CA LYS A 180 11.98 11.60 9.21
C LYS A 180 12.04 13.02 8.64
N GLU A 181 12.37 13.11 7.35
CA GLU A 181 12.53 14.36 6.60
C GLU A 181 11.20 14.97 6.15
N LYS A 182 10.08 14.25 6.33
CA LYS A 182 8.77 14.59 5.74
C LYS A 182 8.91 14.90 4.24
N ARG A 183 9.68 14.06 3.53
CA ARG A 183 10.03 14.26 2.13
C ARG A 183 8.78 14.34 1.26
N ILE A 184 8.79 15.20 0.25
CA ILE A 184 7.68 15.35 -0.69
C ILE A 184 8.17 15.04 -2.10
N ASN A 185 7.55 14.04 -2.75
CA ASN A 185 7.70 13.84 -4.18
C ASN A 185 6.74 14.77 -4.93
N GLY A 186 7.27 15.76 -5.66
CA GLY A 186 6.45 16.78 -6.33
C GLY A 186 5.47 16.22 -7.36
N LYS A 187 5.86 15.17 -8.10
CA LYS A 187 4.98 14.49 -9.06
C LYS A 187 3.84 13.78 -8.34
N ALA A 188 4.15 12.98 -7.32
CA ALA A 188 3.14 12.25 -6.55
C ALA A 188 2.18 13.19 -5.82
N LYS A 189 2.69 14.29 -5.24
CA LYS A 189 1.87 15.32 -4.59
C LYS A 189 0.88 15.96 -5.57
N LYS A 190 1.33 16.35 -6.76
CA LYS A 190 0.47 16.93 -7.80
C LYS A 190 -0.66 15.97 -8.22
N GLU A 191 -0.34 14.69 -8.41
CA GLU A 191 -1.34 13.68 -8.75
C GLU A 191 -2.32 13.41 -7.59
N MET A 192 -1.82 13.41 -6.35
CA MET A 192 -2.66 13.29 -5.15
C MET A 192 -3.63 14.46 -5.01
N GLU A 193 -3.19 15.70 -5.27
CA GLU A 193 -4.03 16.91 -5.20
C GLU A 193 -5.13 16.91 -6.27
N LYS A 194 -4.79 16.55 -7.52
CA LYS A 194 -5.79 16.36 -8.58
C LYS A 194 -6.81 15.29 -8.20
N PHE A 195 -6.32 14.15 -7.70
CA PHE A 195 -7.18 13.05 -7.28
C PHE A 195 -8.09 13.45 -6.13
N ARG A 196 -7.56 14.18 -5.13
CA ARG A 196 -8.31 14.75 -4.01
C ARG A 196 -9.45 15.63 -4.48
N GLN A 197 -9.17 16.57 -5.39
CA GLN A 197 -10.20 17.46 -5.92
C GLN A 197 -11.32 16.68 -6.61
N ARG A 198 -10.95 15.69 -7.44
CA ARG A 198 -11.93 14.80 -8.08
C ARG A 198 -12.79 14.01 -7.08
N MET A 199 -12.20 13.52 -5.99
CA MET A 199 -12.97 12.79 -4.97
C MET A 199 -13.91 13.72 -4.20
N LYS A 200 -13.51 14.96 -3.92
CA LYS A 200 -14.40 15.97 -3.32
C LYS A 200 -15.62 16.23 -4.19
N GLU A 201 -15.41 16.49 -5.48
CA GLU A 201 -16.50 16.74 -6.44
C GLU A 201 -17.45 15.55 -6.54
N LEU A 202 -16.91 14.33 -6.60
CA LEU A 202 -17.72 13.11 -6.62
C LEU A 202 -18.55 12.95 -5.34
N VAL A 203 -17.95 13.17 -4.17
CA VAL A 203 -18.66 13.02 -2.89
C VAL A 203 -19.71 14.12 -2.71
N GLU A 204 -19.45 15.35 -3.12
CA GLU A 204 -20.44 16.44 -3.12
C GLU A 204 -21.61 16.11 -4.05
N PHE A 205 -21.34 15.60 -5.25
CA PHE A 205 -22.38 15.14 -6.18
C PHE A 205 -23.26 14.03 -5.59
N ARG A 206 -22.72 13.21 -4.70
CA ARG A 206 -23.40 12.04 -4.10
C ARG A 206 -23.80 12.28 -2.65
N LYS A 207 -23.83 13.52 -2.16
CA LYS A 207 -23.96 13.85 -0.73
C LYS A 207 -25.19 13.25 -0.03
N ASP A 208 -26.31 13.14 -0.73
CA ASP A 208 -27.55 12.58 -0.19
C ASP A 208 -27.45 11.05 -0.02
N GLU A 209 -26.70 10.38 -0.90
CA GLU A 209 -26.48 8.93 -0.87
C GLU A 209 -25.28 8.54 0.01
N TRP A 210 -24.26 9.40 0.13
CA TRP A 210 -23.00 9.15 0.84
C TRP A 210 -22.80 10.12 2.02
N PRO A 211 -23.72 10.12 3.00
CA PRO A 211 -23.75 11.14 4.05
C PRO A 211 -22.53 11.10 4.98
N TYR A 212 -21.88 9.94 5.15
CA TYR A 212 -20.66 9.87 5.97
C TYR A 212 -19.48 10.55 5.26
N GLU A 213 -19.27 10.24 3.97
CA GLU A 213 -18.16 10.81 3.21
C GLU A 213 -18.31 12.31 3.03
N TRP A 214 -19.54 12.77 2.77
CA TRP A 214 -19.81 14.19 2.66
C TRP A 214 -19.49 14.92 3.98
N LYS A 215 -20.00 14.42 5.11
CA LYS A 215 -19.69 14.98 6.44
C LYS A 215 -18.20 14.96 6.76
N TYR A 216 -17.48 13.94 6.30
CA TYR A 216 -16.03 13.86 6.47
C TYR A 216 -15.32 15.03 5.77
N TRP A 217 -15.70 15.34 4.53
CA TRP A 217 -15.09 16.43 3.77
C TRP A 217 -15.43 17.81 4.37
N GLN A 218 -16.68 18.03 4.81
CA GLN A 218 -17.06 19.28 5.48
C GLN A 218 -16.17 19.55 6.71
N LYS A 219 -16.01 18.55 7.59
CA LYS A 219 -15.15 18.67 8.79
C LYS A 219 -13.67 18.84 8.49
N ARG A 220 -13.22 18.40 7.31
CA ARG A 220 -11.82 18.45 6.92
C ARG A 220 -11.43 19.82 6.38
N GLU A 221 -12.39 20.58 5.86
CA GLU A 221 -12.18 21.95 5.37
C GLU A 221 -12.19 22.99 6.50
N GLU A 222 -12.78 22.65 7.65
CA GLU A 222 -12.75 23.45 8.87
C GLU A 222 -11.38 23.41 9.61
N ARG A 223 -10.43 22.57 9.16
CA ARG A 223 -9.12 22.35 9.79
C ARG A 223 -7.98 22.95 8.98
#